data_AF-A0AAU9LK26-F1
#
_entry.id   AF-A0AAU9LK26-F1
#
_cell.length_a   1.000
_cell.length_b   1.000
_cell.length_c   1.000
_cell.angle_alpha   90.00
_cell.angle_beta   90.00
_cell.angle_gamma   90.00
#
_symmetry.space_group_name_H-M   'P 1'
#
loop_
_entity.id
_entity.type
_entity.pdbx_description
1 polymer ?
#
loop_
_entity_poly.entity_id
_entity_poly.type
_entity_poly.pdbx_seq_one_letter_code
_entity_poly.pdbx_strand_id
1 'polypeptide(L)'
;MELAGRTLERILNSMNRLIQKNEKEQDNNLLKFLENSIGFEGVEKFDIYQVQPLLSIELPNSWSLPIVTFTCIAAALPNIGKDVTNSLFKCVGEGLFYTHIVEESLNNERRYVNIQKAAMSLWDEVEDNNKWLENSLGKSTLRRKNIKRDS
;
A
#
# COMPACT_ATOMS: atom_id res chain seq x y z
N MET A 1 -1.77 -21.84 -22.97
CA MET A 1 -1.70 -22.68 -21.75
C MET A 1 -0.41 -22.45 -20.95
N GLU A 2 0.74 -22.25 -21.61
CA GLU A 2 2.07 -22.10 -20.99
C GLU A 2 2.25 -20.85 -20.08
N LEU A 3 1.55 -19.74 -20.38
CA LEU A 3 1.64 -18.50 -19.58
C LEU A 3 0.94 -18.64 -18.21
N ALA A 4 -0.23 -19.29 -18.18
CA ALA A 4 -0.98 -19.53 -16.95
C ALA A 4 -0.23 -20.50 -16.02
N GLY A 5 0.35 -21.57 -16.58
CA GLY A 5 1.17 -22.52 -15.81
C GLY A 5 2.39 -21.87 -15.16
N ARG A 6 3.16 -21.07 -15.93
CA ARG A 6 4.33 -20.33 -15.40
C ARG A 6 3.95 -19.30 -14.33
N THR A 7 2.79 -18.65 -14.48
CA THR A 7 2.30 -17.69 -13.48
C THR A 7 1.92 -18.40 -12.18
N LEU A 8 1.22 -19.53 -12.27
CA LEU A 8 0.88 -20.35 -11.09
C LEU A 8 2.12 -20.88 -10.38
N GLU A 9 3.14 -21.34 -11.11
CA GLU A 9 4.39 -21.82 -10.54
C GLU A 9 5.15 -20.70 -9.79
N ARG A 10 5.17 -19.49 -10.35
CA ARG A 10 5.76 -18.31 -9.68
C ARG A 10 5.00 -17.93 -8.42
N ILE A 11 3.67 -17.93 -8.46
CA ILE A 11 2.83 -17.68 -7.27
C ILE A 11 3.12 -18.74 -6.20
N LEU A 12 3.15 -20.02 -6.56
CA LEU A 12 3.42 -21.11 -5.64
C LEU A 12 4.80 -21.00 -4.99
N ASN A 13 5.84 -20.71 -5.77
CA ASN A 13 7.20 -20.50 -5.26
C ASN A 13 7.27 -19.31 -4.30
N SER A 14 6.55 -18.24 -4.61
CA SER A 14 6.45 -17.03 -3.82
C SER A 14 5.73 -17.28 -2.48
N MET A 15 4.64 -18.07 -2.50
CA MET A 15 3.92 -18.52 -1.30
C MET A 15 4.75 -19.48 -0.44
N ASN A 16 5.53 -20.37 -1.05
CA ASN A 16 6.42 -21.27 -0.31
C ASN A 16 7.53 -20.50 0.44
N ARG A 17 8.10 -19.46 -0.19
CA ARG A 17 9.03 -18.53 0.47
C ARG A 17 8.39 -17.82 1.66
N LEU A 18 7.11 -17.46 1.51
CA LEU A 18 6.34 -16.81 2.56
C LEU A 18 6.11 -17.71 3.78
N ILE A 19 5.70 -18.97 3.55
CA ILE A 19 5.53 -19.96 4.62
C ILE A 19 6.84 -20.14 5.40
N GLN A 20 7.97 -20.24 4.70
CA GLN A 20 9.30 -20.35 5.32
C GLN A 20 9.72 -19.11 6.13
N LYS A 21 9.29 -17.90 5.73
CA LYS A 21 9.62 -16.66 6.45
C LYS A 21 8.71 -16.45 7.67
N ASN A 22 7.44 -16.84 7.58
CA ASN A 22 6.44 -16.68 8.65
C ASN A 22 6.60 -17.66 9.81
N GLU A 23 7.37 -18.75 9.67
CA GLU A 23 7.71 -19.63 10.80
C GLU A 23 8.54 -18.93 11.90
N LYS A 24 9.02 -17.70 11.67
CA LYS A 24 9.90 -16.99 12.62
C LYS A 24 9.23 -15.87 13.42
N GLU A 25 8.29 -15.11 12.86
CA GLU A 25 7.59 -14.03 13.59
C GLU A 25 6.21 -13.82 12.95
N GLN A 26 5.16 -14.36 13.57
CA GLN A 26 3.79 -14.19 13.09
C GLN A 26 3.12 -13.06 13.85
N ASP A 27 3.44 -11.83 13.47
CA ASP A 27 2.62 -10.69 13.87
C ASP A 27 1.24 -10.81 13.19
N ASN A 28 0.18 -10.69 13.99
CA ASN A 28 -1.21 -10.95 13.57
C ASN A 28 -2.00 -9.65 13.40
N ASN A 29 -1.34 -8.51 13.18
CA ASN A 29 -2.04 -7.22 13.13
C ASN A 29 -2.91 -7.11 11.88
N LEU A 30 -2.44 -7.65 10.74
CA LEU A 30 -3.21 -7.74 9.50
C LEU A 30 -4.47 -8.59 9.68
N LEU A 31 -4.35 -9.78 10.28
CA LEU A 31 -5.51 -10.64 10.54
C LEU A 31 -6.53 -9.96 11.44
N LYS A 32 -6.09 -9.38 12.56
CA LYS A 32 -6.98 -8.62 13.47
C LYS A 32 -7.64 -7.43 12.78
N PHE A 33 -6.92 -6.75 11.87
CA PHE A 33 -7.48 -5.66 11.09
C PHE A 33 -8.58 -6.16 10.14
N LEU A 34 -8.32 -7.28 9.44
CA LEU A 34 -9.28 -7.90 8.53
C LEU A 34 -10.54 -8.41 9.23
N GLU A 35 -10.42 -8.95 10.45
CA GLU A 35 -11.58 -9.36 11.27
C GLU A 35 -12.52 -8.20 11.59
N ASN A 36 -11.99 -6.99 11.71
CA ASN A 36 -12.76 -5.76 11.96
C ASN A 36 -13.21 -5.05 10.67
N SER A 37 -12.85 -5.59 9.50
CA SER A 37 -13.26 -5.01 8.21
C SER A 37 -14.71 -5.33 7.91
N ILE A 38 -15.51 -4.30 7.60
CA ILE A 38 -16.94 -4.42 7.32
C ILE A 38 -17.17 -4.77 5.83
N GLY A 39 -16.12 -4.75 5.01
CA GLY A 39 -16.18 -5.12 3.60
C GLY A 39 -15.19 -4.33 2.73
N PHE A 40 -15.16 -4.67 1.45
CA PHE A 40 -14.24 -4.10 0.46
C PHE A 40 -14.96 -3.37 -0.68
N GLU A 41 -16.20 -2.93 -0.47
CA GLU A 41 -17.02 -2.26 -1.49
C GLU A 41 -16.32 -1.01 -2.07
N GLY A 42 -15.50 -0.33 -1.26
CA GLY A 42 -14.67 0.79 -1.73
C GLY A 42 -13.59 0.40 -2.73
N VAL A 43 -13.03 -0.83 -2.62
CA VAL A 43 -12.03 -1.36 -3.56
C VAL A 43 -12.69 -1.70 -4.89
N GLU A 44 -13.87 -2.33 -4.86
CA GLU A 44 -14.68 -2.58 -6.05
C GLU A 44 -15.04 -1.27 -6.78
N LYS A 45 -15.38 -0.22 -6.02
CA LYS A 45 -15.61 1.14 -6.55
C LYS A 45 -14.34 1.87 -6.98
N PHE A 46 -13.16 1.38 -6.65
CA PHE A 46 -11.90 1.97 -7.09
C PHE A 46 -11.44 1.36 -8.41
N ASP A 47 -11.65 0.05 -8.60
CA ASP A 47 -11.24 -0.70 -9.79
C ASP A 47 -12.19 -0.52 -11.00
N ILE A 48 -13.09 0.47 -10.94
CA ILE A 48 -14.00 0.74 -12.04
C ILE A 48 -13.26 1.46 -13.16
N TYR A 49 -13.12 0.78 -14.30
CA TYR A 49 -12.63 1.33 -15.59
C TYR A 49 -13.48 2.48 -16.18
N GLN A 50 -14.32 3.14 -15.38
CA GLN A 50 -15.22 4.19 -15.82
C GLN A 50 -14.51 5.55 -16.02
N VAL A 51 -13.30 5.71 -15.50
CA VAL A 51 -12.51 6.93 -15.67
C VAL A 51 -11.48 6.70 -16.78
N GLN A 52 -11.51 7.54 -17.82
CA GLN A 52 -10.47 7.53 -18.85
C GLN A 52 -9.10 7.81 -18.20
N PRO A 53 -8.06 7.03 -18.51
CA PRO A 53 -6.72 7.29 -18.01
C PRO A 53 -6.28 8.73 -18.31
N LEU A 54 -5.87 9.47 -17.28
CA LEU A 54 -5.34 10.84 -17.45
C LEU A 54 -4.05 10.87 -18.27
N LEU A 55 -3.35 9.73 -18.30
CA LEU A 55 -2.13 9.53 -19.07
C LEU A 55 -2.40 8.41 -20.08
N SER A 56 -1.90 8.56 -21.30
CA SER A 56 -1.87 7.49 -22.32
C SER A 56 -0.88 6.37 -21.97
N ILE A 57 -0.30 6.41 -20.77
CA ILE A 57 0.65 5.44 -20.25
C ILE A 57 -0.14 4.43 -19.44
N GLU A 58 -0.05 3.16 -19.85
CA GLU A 58 -0.52 2.04 -19.05
C GLU A 58 0.39 1.93 -17.81
N LEU A 59 -0.07 2.50 -16.69
CA LEU A 59 0.60 2.30 -15.42
C LEU A 59 0.44 0.83 -15.04
N PRO A 60 1.51 0.17 -14.59
CA PRO A 60 1.35 -1.15 -14.00
C PRO A 60 0.37 -1.16 -12.85
N ASN A 61 -0.34 -2.28 -12.74
CA ASN A 61 -1.02 -2.69 -11.52
C ASN A 61 0.02 -2.97 -10.42
N SER A 62 0.59 -1.91 -9.87
CA SER A 62 1.28 -1.93 -8.58
C SER A 62 0.27 -1.51 -7.52
N TRP A 63 -0.11 -2.45 -6.67
CA TRP A 63 -0.95 -2.27 -5.50
C TRP A 63 -0.18 -1.71 -4.31
N SER A 64 1.13 -1.97 -4.22
CA SER A 64 1.98 -1.48 -3.13
C SER A 64 2.02 0.06 -3.09
N LEU A 65 2.21 0.72 -4.23
CA LEU A 65 2.28 2.19 -4.29
C LEU A 65 0.97 2.88 -3.84
N PRO A 66 -0.24 2.50 -4.32
CA PRO A 66 -1.51 2.98 -3.79
C PRO A 66 -1.69 2.73 -2.29
N ILE A 67 -1.34 1.53 -1.79
CA ILE A 67 -1.46 1.19 -0.37
C ILE A 67 -0.59 2.12 0.48
N VAL A 68 0.69 2.29 0.12
CA VAL A 68 1.61 3.22 0.81
C VAL A 68 1.05 4.64 0.78
N THR A 69 0.60 5.09 -0.39
CA THR A 69 0.06 6.45 -0.58
C THR A 69 -1.17 6.70 0.29
N PHE A 70 -2.14 5.80 0.31
CA PHE A 70 -3.34 5.95 1.13
C PHE A 70 -3.03 5.90 2.63
N THR A 71 -2.05 5.09 3.03
CA THR A 71 -1.59 5.03 4.42
C THR A 71 -0.96 6.35 4.85
N CYS A 72 -0.13 6.97 3.99
CA CYS A 72 0.43 8.29 4.22
C CYS A 72 -0.65 9.37 4.35
N ILE A 73 -1.65 9.35 3.45
CA ILE A 73 -2.79 10.27 3.51
C ILE A 73 -3.53 10.11 4.85
N ALA A 74 -3.86 8.87 5.24
CA ALA A 74 -4.49 8.59 6.52
C ALA A 74 -3.65 9.11 7.71
N ALA A 75 -2.34 8.89 7.68
CA ALA A 75 -1.41 9.36 8.70
C ALA A 75 -1.39 10.90 8.84
N ALA A 76 -1.49 11.61 7.72
CA ALA A 76 -1.46 13.07 7.68
C ALA A 76 -2.79 13.72 8.10
N LEU A 77 -3.90 12.97 8.15
CA LEU A 77 -5.20 13.51 8.52
C LEU A 77 -5.27 13.82 10.03
N PRO A 78 -5.63 15.05 10.43
CA PRO A 78 -5.59 15.47 11.83
C PRO A 78 -6.67 14.83 12.72
N ASN A 79 -7.66 14.17 12.11
CA ASN A 79 -8.84 13.63 12.79
C ASN A 79 -8.74 12.12 13.08
N ILE A 80 -7.62 11.47 12.70
CA ILE A 80 -7.40 10.05 12.96
C ILE A 80 -6.60 9.92 14.26
N GLY A 81 -7.11 9.09 15.18
CA GLY A 81 -6.45 8.81 16.46
C GLY A 81 -5.08 8.16 16.26
N LYS A 82 -4.10 8.51 17.11
CA LYS A 82 -2.72 7.99 16.98
C LYS A 82 -2.66 6.46 17.13
N ASP A 83 -3.51 5.90 17.98
CA ASP A 83 -3.72 4.47 18.15
C ASP A 83 -4.23 3.80 16.87
N VAL A 84 -5.21 4.42 16.21
CA VAL A 84 -5.75 3.95 14.92
C VAL A 84 -4.68 4.01 13.84
N THR A 85 -3.94 5.13 13.74
CA THR A 85 -2.84 5.27 12.79
C THR A 85 -1.74 4.24 13.05
N ASN A 86 -1.33 4.03 14.30
CA ASN A 86 -0.32 3.03 14.63
C ASN A 86 -0.78 1.59 14.28
N SER A 87 -2.06 1.27 14.54
CA SER A 87 -2.63 -0.02 14.15
C SER A 87 -2.66 -0.20 12.64
N LEU A 88 -2.97 0.88 11.89
CA LEU A 88 -2.94 0.89 10.44
C LEU A 88 -1.53 0.62 9.92
N PHE A 89 -0.51 1.28 10.47
CA PHE A 89 0.89 1.09 10.04
C PHE A 89 1.36 -0.36 10.23
N LYS A 90 1.08 -0.97 11.38
CA LYS A 90 1.44 -2.38 11.64
C LYS A 90 0.78 -3.33 10.64
N CYS A 91 -0.53 -3.15 10.43
CA CYS A 91 -1.29 -3.94 9.46
C CYS A 91 -0.76 -3.76 8.03
N VAL A 92 -0.47 -2.52 7.62
CA VAL A 92 0.03 -2.20 6.29
C VAL A 92 1.45 -2.72 6.08
N GLY A 93 2.33 -2.63 7.09
CA GLY A 93 3.68 -3.20 7.02
C GLY A 93 3.66 -4.71 6.79
N GLU A 94 2.83 -5.43 7.54
CA GLU A 94 2.58 -6.85 7.30
C GLU A 94 1.99 -7.09 5.91
N GLY A 95 0.94 -6.36 5.54
CA GLY A 95 0.22 -6.49 4.26
C GLY A 95 1.10 -6.24 3.04
N LEU A 96 1.94 -5.20 3.07
CA LEU A 96 2.83 -4.81 1.98
C LEU A 96 3.85 -5.90 1.67
N PHE A 97 4.33 -6.63 2.67
CA PHE A 97 5.19 -7.77 2.44
C PHE A 97 4.52 -8.84 1.55
N TYR A 98 3.26 -9.19 1.83
CA TYR A 98 2.47 -10.10 1.00
C TYR A 98 2.19 -9.51 -0.39
N THR A 99 1.81 -8.23 -0.46
CA THR A 99 1.55 -7.54 -1.72
C THR A 99 2.78 -7.56 -2.63
N HIS A 100 3.96 -7.24 -2.10
CA HIS A 100 5.21 -7.22 -2.86
C HIS A 100 5.52 -8.58 -3.50
N ILE A 101 5.31 -9.66 -2.76
CA ILE A 101 5.51 -11.03 -3.22
C ILE A 101 4.55 -11.38 -4.38
N VAL A 102 3.27 -11.02 -4.24
CA VAL A 102 2.29 -11.22 -5.32
C VAL A 102 2.66 -10.39 -6.54
N GLU A 103 2.99 -9.12 -6.36
CA GLU A 103 3.43 -8.25 -7.46
C GLU A 103 4.69 -8.77 -8.17
N GLU A 104 5.69 -9.29 -7.44
CA GLU A 104 6.90 -9.90 -8.02
C GLU A 104 6.56 -11.15 -8.84
N SER A 105 5.64 -11.97 -8.33
CA SER A 105 5.18 -13.18 -9.02
C SER A 105 4.48 -12.86 -10.34
N LEU A 106 3.70 -11.76 -10.39
CA LEU A 106 2.97 -11.28 -11.56
C LEU A 106 3.83 -10.45 -12.52
N ASN A 107 4.97 -9.92 -12.05
CA ASN A 107 5.90 -9.12 -12.84
C ASN A 107 6.75 -10.01 -13.77
N ASN A 108 6.09 -10.64 -14.74
CA ASN A 108 6.70 -11.63 -15.62
C ASN A 108 7.85 -11.07 -16.47
N GLU A 109 7.73 -9.81 -16.87
CA GLU A 109 8.66 -9.14 -17.79
C GLU A 109 9.58 -8.11 -17.09
N ARG A 110 9.63 -8.10 -15.76
CA ARG A 110 10.40 -7.12 -14.95
C ARG A 110 10.08 -5.66 -15.27
N ARG A 111 8.98 -5.37 -15.98
CA ARG A 111 8.60 -4.02 -16.44
C ARG A 111 8.45 -3.03 -15.28
N TYR A 112 8.14 -3.51 -14.08
CA TYR A 112 7.67 -2.68 -12.98
C TYR A 112 8.52 -2.79 -11.71
N VAL A 113 9.73 -3.35 -11.82
CA VAL A 113 10.68 -3.48 -10.71
C VAL A 113 11.00 -2.12 -10.08
N ASN A 114 11.06 -1.05 -10.89
CA ASN A 114 11.36 0.29 -10.39
C ASN A 114 10.23 0.84 -9.52
N ILE A 115 8.97 0.57 -9.87
CA ILE A 115 7.80 1.03 -9.10
C ILE A 115 7.70 0.25 -7.79
N GLN A 116 7.91 -1.07 -7.83
CA GLN A 116 7.97 -1.90 -6.61
C GLN A 116 9.07 -1.43 -5.66
N LYS A 117 10.28 -1.14 -6.19
CA LYS A 117 11.37 -0.58 -5.39
C LYS A 117 11.02 0.79 -4.82
N ALA A 118 10.43 1.67 -5.61
CA ALA A 118 10.00 2.99 -5.15
C ALA A 118 8.94 2.88 -4.05
N ALA A 119 7.95 1.99 -4.19
CA ALA A 119 6.93 1.76 -3.18
C ALA A 119 7.55 1.25 -1.86
N MET A 120 8.48 0.29 -1.93
CA MET A 120 9.19 -0.20 -0.74
C MET A 120 10.07 0.87 -0.10
N SER A 121 10.84 1.62 -0.88
CA SER A 121 11.65 2.72 -0.34
C SER A 121 10.81 3.83 0.30
N LEU A 122 9.64 4.12 -0.27
CA LEU A 122 8.68 5.04 0.36
C LEU A 122 8.12 4.45 1.65
N TRP A 123 7.83 3.15 1.68
CA TRP A 123 7.38 2.49 2.91
C TRP A 123 8.44 2.54 4.01
N ASP A 124 9.70 2.25 3.70
CA ASP A 124 10.81 2.34 4.65
C ASP A 124 10.93 3.76 5.22
N GLU A 125 10.78 4.79 4.38
CA GLU A 125 10.75 6.20 4.83
C GLU A 125 9.61 6.47 5.82
N VAL A 126 8.43 5.92 5.54
CA VAL A 126 7.21 6.08 6.34
C VAL A 126 7.33 5.34 7.67
N GLU A 127 7.76 4.09 7.64
CA GLU A 127 7.88 3.21 8.81
C GLU A 127 8.99 3.67 9.75
N ASP A 128 10.19 3.97 9.22
CA ASP A 128 11.35 4.31 10.04
C ASP A 128 11.39 5.78 10.46
N ASN A 129 10.94 6.68 9.59
CA ASN A 129 11.14 8.13 9.77
C ASN A 129 9.85 8.94 9.91
N ASN A 130 8.67 8.32 9.76
CA ASN A 130 7.37 9.00 9.74
C ASN A 130 7.36 10.18 8.74
N LYS A 131 7.96 9.95 7.57
CA LYS A 131 8.06 10.90 6.46
C LYS A 131 7.53 10.28 5.18
N TRP A 132 7.11 11.13 4.27
CA TRP A 132 6.71 10.77 2.93
C TRP A 132 7.20 11.84 1.97
N LEU A 133 8.03 11.46 0.99
CA LEU A 133 8.64 12.40 0.04
C LEU A 133 9.37 13.52 0.79
N GLU A 134 10.15 13.16 1.81
CA GLU A 134 10.90 14.05 2.70
C GLU A 134 10.05 14.94 3.62
N ASN A 135 8.71 14.84 3.54
CA ASN A 135 7.78 15.64 4.36
C ASN A 135 7.30 14.83 5.57
N SER A 136 7.32 15.44 6.76
CA SER A 136 6.81 14.79 7.98
C SER A 136 5.29 14.55 7.90
N LEU A 137 4.87 13.31 8.16
CA LEU A 137 3.46 12.92 8.22
C LEU A 137 2.78 13.39 9.53
N GLY A 138 3.55 13.85 10.51
CA GLY A 138 3.07 14.44 11.77
C GLY A 138 2.91 15.95 11.72
N LYS A 139 1.67 16.43 11.93
CA LYS A 139 1.21 17.81 12.14
C LYS A 139 2.19 18.91 11.66
N SER A 140 2.18 19.20 10.36
CA SER A 140 2.15 20.63 10.02
C SER A 140 0.81 21.14 10.58
N THR A 141 0.86 22.13 11.46
CA THR A 141 -0.34 22.88 11.76
C THR A 141 -0.81 23.45 10.44
N LEU A 142 -1.80 22.82 9.81
CA LEU A 142 -2.58 23.44 8.74
C LEU A 142 -3.27 24.64 9.40
N ARG A 143 -2.51 25.71 9.55
CA ARG A 143 -2.99 27.04 9.87
C ARG A 143 -3.82 27.40 8.66
N ARG A 144 -5.11 27.05 8.70
CA ARG A 144 -6.14 27.63 7.84
C ARG A 144 -5.88 29.13 7.88
N LYS A 145 -5.25 29.68 6.85
CA LYS A 145 -5.32 31.11 6.61
C LYS A 145 -6.78 31.34 6.27
N ASN A 146 -7.55 31.81 7.25
CA ASN A 146 -8.87 32.37 7.01
C ASN A 146 -8.66 33.49 6.00
N ILE A 147 -8.92 33.20 4.73
CA ILE A 147 -9.10 34.23 3.71
C ILE A 147 -10.38 34.92 4.11
N LYS A 148 -10.26 36.07 4.79
CA LYS A 148 -11.37 37.01 4.91
C LYS A 148 -11.78 37.35 3.48
N ARG A 149 -12.96 36.92 3.09
CA ARG A 149 -13.66 37.50 1.95
C ARG A 149 -14.15 38.85 2.45
N ASP A 150 -13.43 39.90 2.08
CA ASP A 150 -13.94 41.25 2.23
C ASP A 150 -15.14 41.38 1.30
N SER A 151 -16.25 41.73 1.94
CA SER A 151 -17.57 42.05 1.38
C SER A 151 -17.56 43.34 0.58
#